data_AF-A0A964VFH3-F1
#
_entry.id   AF-A0A964VFH3-F1
#
_cell.length_a   1.000
_cell.length_b   1.000
_cell.length_c   1.000
_cell.angle_alpha   90.00
_cell.angle_beta   90.00
_cell.angle_gamma   90.00
#
_symmetry.space_group_name_H-M   'P 1'
#
loop_
_entity.id
_entity.type
_entity.pdbx_description
1 polymer ?
#
loop_
_entity_poly.entity_id
_entity_poly.type
_entity_poly.pdbx_seq_one_letter_code
_entity_poly.pdbx_strand_id
1 'polypeptide(L)'
;MACLGLLGAGSGLAALTLDAEGRTGVLAAAAVTGPIQIVAFAALARARIGTNEFLAAWMGGALVRLITVGVASWALVARAGLAKVPTVLSLAGFFFAMLLMEPLFLRKE
;
A
#
# COMPACT_ATOMS: atom_id res chain seq x y z
N MET A 1 1.44 13.52 -3.45
CA MET A 1 0.49 14.09 -2.46
C MET A 1 -0.65 13.14 -2.09
N ALA A 2 -1.41 12.56 -3.04
CA ALA A 2 -2.55 11.69 -2.68
C ALA A 2 -2.17 10.43 -1.88
N CYS A 3 -1.05 9.77 -2.19
CA CYS A 3 -0.59 8.59 -1.43
C CYS A 3 -0.32 8.90 0.05
N LEU A 4 0.36 10.02 0.33
CA LEU A 4 0.62 10.48 1.70
C LEU A 4 -0.68 10.86 2.42
N GLY A 5 -1.64 11.46 1.70
CA GLY A 5 -2.97 11.75 2.22
C GLY A 5 -3.74 10.49 2.61
N LEU A 6 -3.66 9.43 1.80
CA LEU A 6 -4.36 8.15 2.04
C LEU A 6 -3.77 7.39 3.25
N LEU A 7 -2.45 7.35 3.34
CA LEU A 7 -1.75 6.78 4.50
C LEU A 7 -2.02 7.59 5.77
N GLY A 8 -1.99 8.93 5.68
CA GLY A 8 -2.29 9.84 6.78
C GLY A 8 -3.73 9.72 7.26
N ALA A 9 -4.70 9.66 6.35
CA ALA A 9 -6.11 9.52 6.69
C ALA A 9 -6.41 8.16 7.36
N GLY A 10 -5.86 7.06 6.83
CA GLY A 10 -6.04 5.74 7.44
C GLY A 10 -5.37 5.63 8.81
N SER A 11 -4.17 6.19 8.97
CA SER A 11 -3.48 6.24 10.26
C SER A 11 -4.19 7.14 11.27
N GLY A 12 -4.74 8.27 10.82
CA GLY A 12 -5.52 9.20 11.63
C GLY A 12 -6.85 8.61 12.08
N LEU A 13 -7.55 7.88 11.21
CA LEU A 13 -8.78 7.18 11.58
C LEU A 13 -8.51 6.08 12.61
N ALA A 14 -7.47 5.26 12.37
CA ALA A 14 -7.00 4.26 13.33
C ALA A 14 -6.63 4.87 14.67
N ALA A 15 -6.08 6.08 14.67
CA ALA A 15 -5.75 6.80 15.89
C ALA A 15 -6.98 7.22 16.72
N LEU A 16 -8.14 7.35 16.10
CA LEU A 16 -9.38 7.73 16.79
C LEU A 16 -10.23 6.53 17.21
N THR A 17 -10.06 5.38 16.54
CA THR A 17 -10.98 4.22 16.69
C THR A 17 -10.34 2.97 17.27
N LEU A 18 -9.02 2.80 17.20
CA LEU A 18 -8.32 1.60 17.66
C LEU A 18 -7.57 1.82 18.97
N ASP A 19 -7.48 0.74 19.73
CA ASP A 19 -6.60 0.57 20.89
C ASP A 19 -5.10 0.60 20.47
N ALA A 20 -4.21 0.72 21.45
CA ALA A 20 -2.78 0.90 21.22
C ALA A 20 -2.17 -0.23 20.35
N GLU A 21 -2.62 -1.46 20.55
CA GLU A 21 -2.14 -2.63 19.81
C GLU A 21 -2.63 -2.58 18.35
N GLY A 22 -3.90 -2.26 18.13
CA GLY A 22 -4.44 -2.02 16.79
C GLY A 22 -3.73 -0.89 16.02
N ARG A 23 -3.41 0.22 16.69
CA ARG A 23 -2.67 1.36 16.09
C ARG A 23 -1.28 0.97 15.60
N THR A 24 -0.55 0.16 16.36
CA THR A 24 0.78 -0.30 15.94
C THR A 24 0.72 -1.14 14.67
N GLY A 25 -0.30 -1.98 14.51
CA GLY A 25 -0.57 -2.74 13.30
C GLY A 25 -0.79 -1.85 12.07
N VAL A 26 -1.61 -0.79 12.22
CA VAL A 26 -1.88 0.16 11.12
C VAL A 26 -0.62 0.96 10.75
N LEU A 27 0.14 1.42 11.74
CA LEU A 27 1.39 2.16 11.50
C LEU A 27 2.45 1.29 10.82
N ALA A 28 2.60 0.03 11.24
CA ALA A 28 3.49 -0.92 10.59
C ALA A 28 3.06 -1.18 9.14
N ALA A 29 1.75 -1.33 8.89
CA ALA A 29 1.20 -1.47 7.56
C ALA A 29 1.52 -0.25 6.68
N ALA A 30 1.34 0.96 7.23
CA ALA A 30 1.66 2.22 6.53
C ALA A 30 3.16 2.36 6.22
N ALA A 31 4.03 1.97 7.15
CA ALA A 31 5.47 1.98 6.98
C ALA A 31 5.95 1.01 5.88
N VAL A 32 5.27 -0.12 5.68
CA VAL A 32 5.57 -1.08 4.60
C VAL A 32 5.03 -0.61 3.26
N THR A 33 3.77 -0.15 3.23
CA THR A 33 3.10 0.29 1.99
C THR A 33 3.74 1.53 1.39
N GLY A 34 4.15 2.50 2.22
CA GLY A 34 4.73 3.77 1.76
C GLY A 34 5.90 3.62 0.77
N PRO A 35 7.00 2.91 1.13
CA PRO A 35 8.15 2.71 0.26
C PRO A 35 7.79 1.99 -1.05
N ILE A 36 6.95 0.95 -0.97
CA ILE A 36 6.53 0.17 -2.15
C ILE A 36 5.73 1.05 -3.11
N GLN A 37 4.89 1.94 -2.55
CA GLN A 37 4.17 2.91 -3.35
C GLN A 37 5.09 3.83 -4.12
N ILE A 38 6.10 4.38 -3.46
CA ILE A 38 7.06 5.31 -4.06
C ILE A 38 7.77 4.62 -5.22
N VAL A 39 8.24 3.39 -5.02
CA VAL A 39 8.93 2.61 -6.06
C VAL A 39 7.99 2.29 -7.22
N ALA A 40 6.78 1.83 -6.96
CA ALA A 40 5.80 1.50 -8.01
C ALA A 40 5.42 2.74 -8.85
N PHE A 41 5.17 3.88 -8.20
CA PHE A 41 4.87 5.13 -8.92
C PHE A 41 6.08 5.65 -9.68
N ALA A 42 7.29 5.56 -9.13
CA ALA A 42 8.51 5.97 -9.84
C ALA A 42 8.76 5.10 -11.08
N ALA A 43 8.47 3.80 -11.00
CA ALA A 43 8.55 2.90 -12.16
C ALA A 43 7.51 3.24 -13.23
N LEU A 44 6.26 3.49 -12.83
CA LEU A 44 5.19 3.90 -13.74
C LEU A 44 5.45 5.27 -14.39
N ALA A 45 5.94 6.25 -13.62
CA ALA A 45 6.23 7.59 -14.12
C ALA A 45 7.40 7.61 -15.13
N ARG A 46 8.28 6.61 -15.08
CA ARG A 46 9.37 6.43 -16.05
C ARG A 46 8.94 5.71 -17.32
N ALA A 47 7.87 4.94 -17.27
CA ALA A 47 7.37 4.17 -18.39
C ALA A 47 6.42 5.02 -19.24
N ARG A 48 6.61 5.00 -20.57
CA ARG A 48 5.74 5.74 -21.49
C ARG A 48 4.39 5.04 -21.62
N ILE A 49 3.30 5.76 -21.41
CA ILE A 49 1.92 5.23 -21.54
C ILE A 49 1.73 4.59 -22.93
N GLY A 50 1.11 3.41 -22.95
CA GLY A 50 0.84 2.66 -24.18
C GLY A 50 1.98 1.76 -24.67
N THR A 51 3.08 1.65 -23.94
CA THR A 51 4.19 0.73 -24.26
C THR A 51 4.14 -0.57 -23.45
N ASN A 52 4.84 -1.60 -23.92
CA ASN A 52 5.02 -2.85 -23.17
C ASN A 52 5.73 -2.62 -21.81
N GLU A 53 6.59 -1.61 -21.72
CA GLU A 53 7.25 -1.22 -20.46
C GLU A 53 6.24 -0.72 -19.43
N PHE A 54 5.22 0.04 -19.87
CA PHE A 54 4.15 0.50 -19.01
C PHE A 54 3.31 -0.66 -18.46
N LEU A 55 2.93 -1.60 -19.33
CA LEU A 55 2.22 -2.81 -18.93
C LEU A 55 3.05 -3.65 -17.95
N ALA A 56 4.36 -3.81 -18.22
CA ALA A 56 5.27 -4.54 -17.35
C ALA A 56 5.45 -3.86 -15.98
N ALA A 57 5.58 -2.52 -15.94
CA ALA A 57 5.68 -1.77 -14.69
C ALA A 57 4.37 -1.83 -13.89
N TRP A 58 3.21 -1.74 -14.56
CA TRP A 58 1.91 -1.84 -13.93
C TRP A 58 1.64 -3.24 -13.36
N MET A 59 1.80 -4.28 -14.18
CA MET A 59 1.65 -5.66 -13.73
C MET A 59 2.68 -6.03 -12.67
N GLY A 60 3.93 -5.61 -12.83
CA GLY A 60 4.99 -5.81 -11.86
C GLY A 60 4.67 -5.16 -10.52
N GLY A 61 4.16 -3.93 -10.55
CA GLY A 61 3.66 -3.23 -9.36
C GLY A 61 2.52 -3.97 -8.67
N ALA A 62 1.53 -4.45 -9.43
CA ALA A 62 0.42 -5.24 -8.89
C ALA A 62 0.91 -6.55 -8.24
N LEU A 63 1.85 -7.26 -8.88
CA LEU A 63 2.42 -8.50 -8.38
C LEU A 63 3.20 -8.28 -7.09
N VAL A 64 4.05 -7.25 -7.05
CA VAL A 64 4.82 -6.86 -5.86
C VAL A 64 3.89 -6.55 -4.68
N ARG A 65 2.77 -5.86 -4.91
CA ARG A 65 1.78 -5.58 -3.86
C ARG A 65 1.16 -6.86 -3.31
N LEU A 66 0.75 -7.78 -4.18
CA LEU A 66 0.19 -9.08 -3.79
C LEU A 66 1.17 -9.90 -2.94
N ILE A 67 2.42 -10.00 -3.40
CA ILE A 67 3.48 -10.68 -2.65
C ILE A 67 3.71 -9.98 -1.31
N THR A 68 3.76 -8.66 -1.31
CA THR A 68 3.97 -7.88 -0.07
C THR A 68 2.82 -8.10 0.91
N VAL A 69 1.57 -8.08 0.48
CA VAL A 69 0.43 -8.34 1.39
C VAL A 69 0.61 -9.69 2.06
N GLY A 70 0.96 -10.74 1.32
CA GLY A 70 1.21 -12.07 1.88
C GLY A 70 2.42 -12.09 2.84
N VAL A 71 3.58 -11.64 2.36
CA VAL A 71 4.85 -11.71 3.11
C VAL A 71 4.86 -10.77 4.31
N ALA A 72 4.40 -9.53 4.15
CA ALA A 72 4.34 -8.56 5.24
C ALA A 72 3.27 -8.95 6.27
N SER A 73 2.11 -9.45 5.84
CA SER A 73 1.12 -9.98 6.81
C SER A 73 1.69 -11.14 7.61
N TRP A 74 2.38 -12.07 6.94
CA TRP A 74 3.03 -13.18 7.63
C TRP A 74 4.12 -12.69 8.59
N ALA A 75 5.01 -11.79 8.16
CA ALA A 75 6.07 -11.26 9.00
C ALA A 75 5.52 -10.46 10.20
N LEU A 76 4.58 -9.54 9.97
CA LEU A 76 4.05 -8.68 11.02
C LEU A 76 3.18 -9.43 12.03
N VAL A 77 2.38 -10.39 11.57
CA VAL A 77 1.50 -11.16 12.47
C VAL A 77 2.26 -12.33 13.12
N ALA A 78 2.98 -13.14 12.33
CA ALA A 78 3.58 -14.37 12.83
C ALA A 78 4.95 -14.16 13.50
N ARG A 79 5.72 -13.14 13.13
CA ARG A 79 7.03 -12.85 13.76
C ARG A 79 6.96 -11.72 14.78
N ALA A 80 6.24 -10.64 14.48
CA ALA A 80 6.18 -9.46 15.35
C ALA A 80 4.99 -9.46 16.32
N GLY A 81 4.07 -10.43 16.21
CA GLY A 81 2.95 -10.60 17.13
C GLY A 81 1.90 -9.48 17.04
N LEU A 82 1.87 -8.72 15.94
CA LEU A 82 0.93 -7.62 15.80
C LEU A 82 -0.51 -8.10 15.64
N ALA A 83 -1.46 -7.28 16.09
CA ALA A 83 -2.88 -7.54 16.00
C ALA A 83 -3.29 -7.88 14.55
N LYS A 84 -3.73 -9.12 14.34
CA LYS A 84 -3.93 -9.73 13.02
C LYS A 84 -4.92 -8.95 12.15
N VAL A 85 -6.12 -8.69 12.68
CA VAL A 85 -7.21 -8.04 11.95
C VAL A 85 -6.81 -6.64 11.48
N PRO A 86 -6.40 -5.69 12.35
CA PRO A 86 -6.06 -4.34 11.92
C PRO A 86 -4.84 -4.31 11.00
N THR A 87 -3.81 -5.14 11.25
CA THR A 87 -2.59 -5.16 10.43
C THR A 87 -2.87 -5.62 9.00
N VAL A 88 -3.55 -6.75 8.83
CA VAL A 88 -3.84 -7.33 7.51
C VAL A 88 -4.85 -6.45 6.76
N LEU A 89 -5.88 -5.96 7.45
CA LEU A 89 -6.90 -5.11 6.84
C LEU A 89 -6.32 -3.77 6.38
N SER A 90 -5.42 -3.16 7.15
CA SER A 90 -4.73 -1.94 6.74
C SER A 90 -3.78 -2.16 5.58
N LEU A 91 -2.98 -3.25 5.57
CA LEU A 91 -2.13 -3.59 4.43
C LEU A 91 -2.95 -3.75 3.14
N ALA A 92 -4.00 -4.56 3.20
CA ALA A 92 -4.88 -4.81 2.05
C ALA A 92 -5.60 -3.53 1.62
N GLY A 93 -6.16 -2.78 2.58
CA GLY A 93 -6.92 -1.56 2.33
C GLY A 93 -6.07 -0.47 1.68
N PHE A 94 -4.84 -0.24 2.16
CA PHE A 94 -3.94 0.75 1.56
C PHE A 94 -3.54 0.38 0.13
N PHE A 95 -3.11 -0.86 -0.11
CA PHE A 95 -2.77 -1.29 -1.46
C PHE A 95 -3.97 -1.25 -2.41
N PHE A 96 -5.15 -1.66 -1.95
CA PHE A 96 -6.36 -1.63 -2.76
C PHE A 96 -6.81 -0.21 -3.10
N ALA A 97 -6.87 0.68 -2.11
CA ALA A 97 -7.23 2.08 -2.32
C ALA A 97 -6.28 2.77 -3.30
N MET A 98 -4.98 2.46 -3.23
CA MET A 98 -4.02 3.01 -4.19
C MET A 98 -4.12 2.38 -5.58
N LEU A 99 -4.46 1.10 -5.69
CA LEU A 99 -4.71 0.45 -6.97
C LEU A 99 -5.94 1.07 -7.66
N LEU A 100 -6.96 1.43 -6.89
CA LEU A 100 -8.10 2.21 -7.41
C LEU A 100 -7.72 3.62 -7.85
N MET A 101 -6.68 4.22 -7.25
CA MET A 101 -6.20 5.54 -7.64
C MET A 101 -5.30 5.51 -8.89
N GLU A 102 -4.59 4.42 -9.18
CA GLU A 102 -3.72 4.30 -10.37
C GLU A 102 -4.41 4.74 -11.67
N PRO A 103 -5.61 4.23 -12.04
CA PRO A 103 -6.32 4.66 -13.25
C PRO A 103 -6.63 6.16 -13.31
N LEU A 104 -6.85 6.80 -12.15
CA LEU A 104 -7.11 8.24 -12.07
C LEU A 104 -5.85 9.06 -12.32
N PHE A 105 -4.67 8.55 -11.94
CA PHE A 105 -3.39 9.16 -12.25
C PHE A 105 -3.01 8.98 -13.72
N LEU A 106 -3.35 7.83 -14.30
CA LEU A 106 -3.05 7.50 -15.69
C LEU A 106 -3.95 8.21 -16.72
N ARG A 107 -5.10 8.75 -16.29
CA ARG A 107 -6.02 9.56 -17.14
C ARG A 107 -5.63 11.03 -17.27
N LYS A 108 -4.64 11.52 -16.52
CA LYS A 108 -4.29 12.95 -16.47
C LYS A 108 -3.15 13.36 -17.40
N GLU A 109 -2.70 12.46 -18.28
CA GLU A 109 -1.86 12.78 -19.45
C GLU A 109 -2.58 12.35 -20.73
#